data_AF-A0A3B9F0M0-F1
#
_entry.id   AF-A0A3B9F0M0-F1
#
_cell.length_a   1.000
_cell.length_b   1.000
_cell.length_c   1.000
_cell.angle_alpha   90.00
_cell.angle_beta   90.00
_cell.angle_gamma   90.00
#
_symmetry.space_group_name_H-M   'P 1'
#
loop_
_entity.id
_entity.type
_entity.pdbx_description
1 polymer ?
#
loop_
_entity_poly.entity_id
_entity_poly.type
_entity_poly.pdbx_seq_one_letter_code
_entity_poly.pdbx_strand_id
1 'polypeptide(L)'
;MKANKITVCIIGALVMAAVSTGCYNSRTGEVNFGGAIHFELPAFPQTGSHAVQVFSEMHFSPAYRSQEVPRLLPPDGSVPVTGAEIKRLDV
;
A
#
# COMPACT_ATOMS: atom_id res chain seq x y z
N MET A 1 -32.65 -8.07 11.02
CA MET A 1 -33.34 -8.01 9.70
C MET A 1 -32.59 -8.91 8.72
N LYS A 2 -33.19 -10.01 8.24
CA LYS A 2 -32.60 -10.83 7.17
C LYS A 2 -32.96 -10.19 5.84
N ALA A 3 -31.97 -9.62 5.14
CA ALA A 3 -32.18 -9.08 3.80
C ALA A 3 -32.49 -10.24 2.83
N ASN A 4 -33.54 -10.08 2.02
CA ASN A 4 -33.91 -11.06 1.01
C ASN A 4 -32.81 -11.10 -0.07
N LYS A 5 -32.43 -12.31 -0.53
CA LYS A 5 -31.38 -12.52 -1.53
C LYS A 5 -31.64 -11.70 -2.80
N ILE A 6 -32.90 -11.60 -3.21
CA ILE A 6 -33.33 -10.80 -4.37
C ILE A 6 -33.07 -9.31 -4.14
N THR A 7 -33.36 -8.79 -2.95
CA THR A 7 -33.12 -7.38 -2.60
C THR A 7 -31.62 -7.05 -2.60
N VAL A 8 -30.76 -7.97 -2.13
CA VAL A 8 -29.30 -7.80 -2.18
C VAL A 8 -28.80 -7.74 -3.63
N CYS A 9 -29.33 -8.62 -4.51
CA CYS A 9 -28.98 -8.61 -5.93
C CYS A 9 -29.40 -7.31 -6.63
N ILE A 10 -30.61 -6.80 -6.34
CA ILE A 10 -31.10 -5.55 -6.93
C ILE A 10 -30.24 -4.35 -6.50
N ILE A 11 -29.93 -4.24 -5.21
CA ILE A 11 -29.07 -3.16 -4.70
C ILE A 11 -27.68 -3.26 -5.31
N GLY A 12 -27.09 -4.45 -5.39
CA GLY A 12 -25.78 -4.66 -6.01
C GLY A 12 -25.74 -4.24 -7.47
N ALA A 13 -26.79 -4.56 -8.25
CA ALA A 13 -26.90 -4.17 -9.65
C ALA A 13 -27.01 -2.64 -9.81
N LEU A 14 -27.78 -1.97 -8.95
CA LEU A 14 -27.92 -0.51 -8.94
C LEU A 14 -26.61 0.21 -8.62
N VAL A 15 -25.84 -0.31 -7.65
CA VAL A 15 -24.52 0.24 -7.30
C VAL A 15 -23.54 0.06 -8.45
N MET A 16 -23.48 -1.12 -9.07
CA MET A 16 -22.63 -1.36 -10.26
C MET A 16 -22.98 -0.43 -11.42
N ALA A 17 -24.27 -0.23 -11.70
CA ALA A 17 -24.71 0.69 -12.74
C ALA A 17 -24.27 2.14 -12.43
N ALA A 18 -24.42 2.61 -11.19
CA ALA A 18 -23.97 3.93 -10.79
C ALA A 18 -22.44 4.10 -10.95
N VAL A 19 -21.64 3.11 -10.55
CA VAL A 19 -20.17 3.16 -10.68
C VAL A 19 -19.73 3.17 -12.16
N SER A 20 -20.47 2.49 -13.05
CA SER A 20 -20.15 2.47 -14.49
C SER A 20 -20.36 3.81 -15.22
N THR A 21 -21.12 4.75 -14.63
CA THR A 21 -21.33 6.10 -15.20
C THR A 21 -20.24 7.10 -14.87
N GLY A 22 -19.28 6.72 -14.02
CA GLY A 22 -18.12 7.55 -13.69
C GLY A 22 -17.01 7.38 -14.72
N CYS A 23 -16.69 8.45 -15.44
CA CYS A 23 -15.50 8.51 -16.28
C CYS A 23 -14.38 9.23 -15.50
N TYR A 24 -13.28 8.53 -15.24
CA TYR A 24 -12.07 9.11 -14.67
C TYR A 24 -10.97 9.20 -15.73
N ASN A 25 -10.48 10.41 -15.98
CA ASN A 25 -9.34 10.63 -16.85
C ASN A 25 -8.06 10.66 -16.02
N SER A 26 -7.30 9.54 -16.03
CA SER A 26 -6.06 9.43 -15.26
C SER A 26 -4.94 10.39 -15.70
N ARG A 27 -5.03 10.97 -16.90
CA ARG A 27 -4.04 11.93 -17.41
C ARG A 27 -4.26 13.33 -16.87
N THR A 28 -5.52 13.75 -16.67
CA THR A 28 -5.88 15.10 -16.20
C THR A 28 -6.37 15.14 -14.76
N GLY A 29 -6.80 14.01 -14.20
CA GLY A 29 -7.43 13.95 -12.88
C GLY A 29 -8.94 14.19 -12.91
N GLU A 30 -9.51 14.50 -14.07
CA GLU A 30 -10.92 14.88 -14.20
C GLU A 30 -11.86 13.68 -14.00
N VAL A 31 -12.87 13.86 -13.15
CA VAL A 31 -13.92 12.87 -12.92
C VAL A 31 -15.28 13.46 -13.26
N ASN A 32 -15.97 12.77 -14.17
CA ASN A 32 -17.30 13.16 -14.65
C ASN A 32 -18.29 12.04 -14.37
N PHE A 33 -19.35 12.34 -13.62
CA PHE A 33 -20.47 11.43 -13.38
C PHE A 33 -21.72 11.95 -14.10
N GLY A 34 -22.15 11.23 -15.14
CA GLY A 34 -23.38 11.53 -15.86
C GLY A 34 -23.48 12.94 -16.46
N GLY A 35 -22.36 13.65 -16.61
CA GLY A 35 -22.29 15.01 -17.17
C GLY A 35 -22.83 16.14 -16.28
N ALA A 36 -23.21 15.84 -15.03
CA ALA A 36 -23.74 16.84 -14.09
C ALA A 36 -22.86 17.04 -12.84
N ILE A 37 -22.06 16.02 -12.47
CA ILE A 37 -21.19 16.05 -11.30
C ILE A 37 -19.75 16.01 -11.80
N HIS A 38 -18.99 17.04 -11.44
CA HIS A 38 -17.61 17.26 -11.86
C HIS A 38 -16.73 17.52 -10.64
N PHE A 39 -15.65 16.75 -10.50
CA PHE A 39 -14.63 16.99 -9.49
C PHE A 39 -13.27 16.48 -9.98
N GLU A 40 -12.20 16.94 -9.32
CA GLU A 40 -10.83 16.57 -9.67
C GLU A 40 -10.24 15.60 -8.64
N LEU A 41 -9.56 14.58 -9.13
CA LEU A 41 -8.72 13.66 -8.38
C LEU A 41 -7.26 13.83 -8.81
N PRO A 42 -6.29 13.29 -8.04
CA PRO A 42 -4.89 13.36 -8.43
C PRO A 42 -4.64 12.72 -9.80
N ALA A 43 -3.96 13.44 -10.69
CA ALA A 43 -3.56 12.92 -11.99
C ALA A 43 -2.34 11.99 -11.87
N PHE A 44 -2.35 10.90 -12.62
CA PHE A 44 -1.24 9.95 -12.72
C PHE A 44 -0.84 9.78 -14.19
N PRO A 45 -0.21 10.80 -14.80
CA PRO A 45 0.22 10.73 -16.19
C PRO A 45 1.30 9.65 -16.35
N GLN A 46 1.21 8.89 -17.44
CA GLN A 46 2.18 7.82 -17.75
C GLN A 46 3.41 8.33 -18.52
N THR A 47 3.34 9.54 -19.09
CA THR A 47 4.40 10.14 -19.92
C THR A 47 4.54 11.64 -19.63
N GLY A 48 5.67 12.22 -20.05
CA GLY A 48 5.97 13.65 -19.87
C GLY A 48 6.76 13.95 -18.60
N SER A 49 6.98 15.24 -18.32
CA SER A 49 7.82 15.72 -17.21
C SER A 49 7.29 15.37 -15.82
N HIS A 50 5.99 15.13 -15.69
CA HIS A 50 5.32 14.84 -14.42
C HIS A 50 4.86 13.38 -14.31
N ALA A 51 5.42 12.48 -15.12
CA ALA A 51 5.08 11.06 -15.06
C ALA A 51 5.41 10.48 -13.69
N VAL A 52 4.41 9.85 -13.04
CA VAL A 52 4.61 9.21 -11.74
C VAL A 52 5.39 7.92 -11.94
N GLN A 53 6.59 7.87 -11.37
CA GLN A 53 7.49 6.72 -11.47
C GLN A 53 7.63 6.04 -10.11
N VAL A 54 7.33 4.74 -10.08
CA VAL A 54 7.51 3.91 -8.90
C VAL A 54 8.85 3.20 -9.03
N PHE A 55 9.79 3.53 -8.15
CA PHE A 55 11.10 2.86 -8.10
C PHE A 55 11.16 1.96 -6.89
N SER A 56 11.71 0.76 -7.06
CA SER A 56 12.11 -0.07 -5.94
C SER A 56 13.37 0.53 -5.33
N GLU A 57 13.33 0.87 -4.05
CA GLU A 57 14.51 1.28 -3.31
C GLU A 57 15.54 0.14 -3.33
N MET A 58 16.77 0.46 -3.74
CA MET A 58 17.84 -0.52 -3.97
C MET A 58 18.17 -1.32 -2.69
N HIS A 59 17.95 -0.71 -1.52
CA HIS A 59 18.22 -1.29 -0.21
C HIS A 59 17.07 -2.13 0.35
N PHE A 60 15.87 -2.05 -0.25
CA PHE A 60 14.66 -2.70 0.25
C PHE A 60 14.01 -3.53 -0.85
N SER A 61 14.81 -4.32 -1.56
CA SER A 61 14.27 -5.33 -2.48
C SER A 61 13.69 -6.51 -1.68
N PRO A 62 12.44 -6.94 -1.93
CA PRO A 62 11.88 -8.15 -1.32
C PRO A 62 12.74 -9.39 -1.58
N ALA A 63 13.48 -9.42 -2.69
CA ALA A 63 14.40 -10.50 -3.03
C ALA A 63 15.68 -10.53 -2.17
N TYR A 64 16.02 -9.41 -1.51
CA TYR A 64 17.23 -9.31 -0.69
C TYR A 64 17.15 -10.22 0.53
N ARG A 65 15.96 -10.35 1.14
CA ARG A 65 15.75 -11.21 2.31
C ARG A 65 16.02 -12.69 2.03
N SER A 66 15.73 -13.17 0.83
CA SER A 66 16.04 -14.56 0.42
C SER A 66 17.51 -14.78 0.06
N GLN A 67 18.26 -13.70 -0.19
CA GLN A 67 19.69 -13.75 -0.52
C GLN A 67 20.57 -13.49 0.72
N GLU A 68 19.98 -13.12 1.85
CA GLU A 68 20.71 -12.93 3.10
C GLU A 68 21.21 -14.29 3.61
N VAL A 69 22.53 -14.43 3.74
CA VAL A 69 23.17 -15.59 4.37
C VAL A 69 22.56 -15.76 5.77
N PRO A 70 22.37 -17.00 6.28
CA PRO A 70 21.89 -17.21 7.64
C PRO A 70 22.67 -16.32 8.62
N ARG A 71 21.96 -15.40 9.28
CA ARG A 71 22.56 -14.52 10.27
C ARG A 71 23.18 -15.40 11.34
N LEU A 72 24.50 -15.30 11.49
CA LEU A 72 25.19 -15.91 12.61
C LEU A 72 24.64 -15.25 13.86
N LEU A 73 23.89 -16.01 14.65
CA LEU A 73 23.54 -15.57 15.98
C LEU A 73 24.83 -15.37 16.76
N PRO A 74 24.90 -14.32 17.59
CA PRO A 74 26.05 -14.13 18.44
C PRO A 74 26.18 -15.34 19.38
N PRO A 75 27.40 -15.71 19.81
CA PRO A 75 27.62 -16.88 20.66
C PRO A 75 26.75 -16.87 21.92
N ASP A 76 26.38 -18.06 22.40
CA ASP A 76 25.66 -18.20 23.66
C ASP A 76 26.47 -17.56 24.80
N GLY A 77 25.81 -16.73 25.62
CA GLY A 77 26.46 -16.01 26.71
C GLY A 77 27.12 -14.69 26.31
N SER A 78 27.12 -14.31 25.03
CA SER A 78 27.65 -13.01 24.59
C SER A 78 26.81 -11.83 25.12
N VAL A 79 27.43 -10.64 25.18
CA VAL A 79 26.79 -9.41 25.69
C VAL A 79 25.49 -9.05 24.94
N PRO A 80 25.39 -9.17 23.60
CA PRO A 80 24.13 -8.92 22.90
C PRO A 80 22.98 -9.88 23.27
N VAL A 81 23.30 -11.06 23.82
CA VAL A 81 22.32 -12.08 24.26
C VAL A 81 21.98 -11.91 25.74
N THR A 82 22.98 -11.62 26.56
CA THR A 82 22.86 -11.62 28.03
C THR A 82 22.57 -10.25 28.62
N GLY A 83 22.85 -9.16 27.90
CA GLY A 83 22.81 -7.81 28.44
C GLY A 83 23.82 -7.59 29.57
N ALA A 84 24.87 -8.43 29.65
CA ALA A 84 25.86 -8.35 30.71
C ALA A 84 26.68 -7.06 30.60
N GLU A 85 26.33 -6.08 31.44
CA GLU A 85 27.14 -4.91 31.72
C GLU A 85 28.15 -5.24 32.84
N ILE A 86 29.37 -4.69 32.76
CA ILE A 86 30.31 -4.76 33.87
C ILE A 86 29.77 -3.85 34.99
N LYS A 87 29.24 -4.44 36.06
CA LYS A 87 28.91 -3.70 37.29
C LYS A 87 30.19 -3.16 37.89
N ARG A 88 30.50 -1.88 37.64
CA ARG A 88 31.55 -1.17 38.38
C ARG A 88 31.04 -1.02 39.82
N LEU A 89 31.67 -1.72 40.75
CA LEU A 89 31.44 -1.50 42.18
C LEU A 89 32.17 -0.21 42.54
N ASP A 90 31.42 0.84 42.85
CA ASP A 90 31.98 2.07 43.40
C ASP A 90 32.56 1.74 44.79
N VAL A 91 33.88 1.85 44.90
CA VAL A 91 34.65 1.77 46.16
C VAL A 91 34.82 3.19 46.70
#